data_AF-A0A660RRP7-F1
#
_entry.id   AF-A0A660RRP7-F1
#
_cell.length_a   1.000
_cell.length_b   1.000
_cell.length_c   1.000
_cell.angle_alpha   90.00
_cell.angle_beta   90.00
_cell.angle_gamma   90.00
#
_symmetry.space_group_name_H-M   'P 1'
#
loop_
_entity.id
_entity.type
_entity.pdbx_description
1 polymer ?
#
loop_
_entity_poly.entity_id
_entity_poly.type
_entity_poly.pdbx_seq_one_letter_code
_entity_poly.pdbx_strand_id
1 'polypeptide(L)'
;YFSPLWLNPEAVGFPLDLRTRRPGEIFWPLGARGPFKLKKFLISSKVPKGIRDSLPLLARGKEVVAIVGVEIAHPYRLLQTSKRALSLQWIK
;
A
#
# COMPACT_ATOMS: atom_id res chain seq x y z
N TYR A 1 2.38 3.89 -17.44
CA TYR A 1 1.13 4.21 -16.73
C TYR A 1 1.04 3.33 -15.52
N PHE A 2 0.82 3.90 -14.33
CA PHE A 2 0.61 3.07 -13.13
C PHE A 2 -0.75 2.38 -13.26
N SER A 3 -0.76 1.05 -13.13
CA SER A 3 -2.01 0.31 -13.10
C SER A 3 -2.86 0.74 -11.90
N PRO A 4 -4.19 0.84 -12.07
CA PRO A 4 -5.07 1.12 -10.94
C PRO A 4 -4.92 0.04 -9.87
N LEU A 5 -4.86 0.46 -8.62
CA LEU A 5 -4.92 -0.43 -7.47
C LEU A 5 -6.36 -0.50 -6.97
N TRP A 6 -6.86 -1.70 -6.72
CA TRP A 6 -8.24 -1.93 -6.30
C TRP A 6 -8.27 -2.46 -4.87
N LEU A 7 -9.04 -1.80 -4.01
CA LEU A 7 -9.11 -2.08 -2.58
C LEU A 7 -10.56 -2.38 -2.16
N ASN A 8 -10.71 -3.18 -1.12
CA ASN A 8 -12.00 -3.35 -0.45
C ASN A 8 -12.34 -2.10 0.36
N PRO A 9 -13.39 -1.32 0.00
CA PRO A 9 -13.73 -0.10 0.72
C PRO A 9 -14.11 -0.33 2.18
N GLU A 10 -14.62 -1.52 2.53
CA GLU A 10 -15.05 -1.85 3.90
C GLU A 10 -13.85 -2.10 4.83
N ALA A 11 -12.69 -2.44 4.26
CA ALA A 11 -11.45 -2.59 5.01
C ALA A 11 -10.70 -1.26 5.21
N VAL A 12 -11.04 -0.23 4.43
CA VAL A 12 -10.32 1.05 4.43
C VAL A 12 -10.93 1.98 5.48
N GLY A 13 -10.18 2.22 6.56
CA GLY A 13 -10.53 3.21 7.58
C GLY A 13 -9.98 4.60 7.27
N PHE A 14 -10.77 5.64 7.55
CA PHE A 14 -10.35 7.04 7.43
C PHE A 14 -9.87 7.60 8.79
N PRO A 15 -9.05 8.66 8.82
CA PRO A 15 -8.44 9.35 7.67
C PRO A 15 -7.31 8.55 7.01
N LEU A 16 -7.11 8.80 5.71
CA LEU A 16 -5.98 8.28 4.94
C LEU A 16 -5.04 9.43 4.58
N ASP A 17 -3.75 9.19 4.73
CA ASP A 17 -2.69 10.11 4.36
C ASP A 17 -2.03 9.65 3.05
N LEU A 18 -1.99 10.53 2.06
CA LEU A 18 -1.11 10.36 0.90
C LEU A 18 0.21 11.06 1.20
N ARG A 19 1.27 10.28 1.41
CA ARG A 19 2.59 10.80 1.83
C ARG A 19 3.72 9.87 1.44
N THR A 20 4.96 10.30 1.64
CA THR A 20 6.13 9.43 1.52
C THR A 20 6.36 8.61 2.79
N ARG A 21 7.29 7.65 2.68
CA ARG A 21 7.62 6.74 3.78
C ARG A 21 8.12 7.48 5.02
N ARG A 22 7.78 6.95 6.19
CA ARG A 22 8.32 7.36 7.49
C ARG A 22 9.04 6.18 8.17
N PRO A 23 10.08 6.45 8.98
CA PRO A 23 10.74 5.39 9.75
C PRO A 23 9.76 4.63 10.64
N GLY A 24 9.89 3.30 10.66
CA GLY A 24 9.08 2.44 11.53
C GLY A 24 7.71 2.02 10.97
N GLU A 25 7.37 2.44 9.75
CA GLU A 25 6.15 2.00 9.08
C GLU A 25 6.09 0.50 8.81
N ILE A 26 4.86 0.00 8.78
CA ILE A 26 4.52 -1.41 8.64
C ILE A 26 3.73 -1.59 7.35
N PHE A 27 4.07 -2.64 6.61
CA PHE A 27 3.38 -3.05 5.40
C PHE A 27 3.13 -4.55 5.47
N TRP A 28 1.93 -4.96 5.07
CA TRP A 28 1.57 -6.37 4.95
C TRP A 28 1.41 -6.70 3.46
N PRO A 29 2.42 -7.28 2.80
CA PRO A 29 2.33 -7.58 1.37
C PRO A 29 1.27 -8.62 1.07
N LEU A 30 0.74 -8.58 -0.15
CA LEU A 30 -0.23 -9.56 -0.62
C LEU A 30 0.30 -11.00 -0.45
N GLY A 31 -0.47 -11.84 0.24
CA GLY A 31 -0.17 -13.26 0.41
C GLY A 31 0.87 -13.57 1.49
N ALA A 32 1.47 -12.56 2.12
CA ALA A 32 2.37 -12.77 3.25
C ALA A 32 1.60 -13.27 4.49
N ARG A 33 2.25 -14.08 5.33
CA ARG A 33 1.65 -14.59 6.58
C ARG A 33 1.36 -13.51 7.63
N GLY A 34 2.00 -12.35 7.51
CA GLY A 34 1.81 -11.25 8.44
C GLY A 34 2.54 -9.97 8.02
N PRO A 35 2.29 -8.88 8.76
CA PRO A 35 2.91 -7.58 8.49
C PRO A 35 4.40 -7.56 8.86
N PHE A 36 5.16 -6.71 8.18
CA PHE A 36 6.55 -6.41 8.55
C PHE A 36 6.94 -4.98 8.20
N LYS A 37 8.13 -4.54 8.65
CA LYS A 37 8.61 -3.18 8.38
C LYS A 37 8.62 -2.90 6.88
N LEU A 38 8.08 -1.75 6.47
CA LEU A 38 8.07 -1.32 5.06
C LEU A 38 9.50 -1.34 4.47
N LYS A 39 10.50 -0.91 5.23
CA LYS A 39 11.91 -0.99 4.82
C LYS A 39 12.32 -2.41 4.38
N LYS A 40 11.90 -3.44 5.11
CA LYS A 40 12.22 -4.83 4.79
C LYS A 40 11.56 -5.24 3.46
N PHE A 41 10.31 -4.82 3.23
CA PHE A 41 9.61 -5.03 1.96
C PHE A 41 10.33 -4.37 0.78
N LEU A 42 10.65 -3.08 0.88
CA LEU A 42 11.30 -2.36 -0.21
C LEU A 42 12.68 -2.95 -0.57
N ILE A 43 13.38 -3.53 0.41
CA ILE A 43 14.64 -4.24 0.18
C ILE A 43 14.38 -5.58 -0.51
N SER A 44 13.47 -6.42 0.00
CA SER A 44 13.18 -7.73 -0.59
C SER A 44 12.61 -7.63 -2.01
N SER A 45 11.78 -6.62 -2.26
CA SER A 45 11.20 -6.32 -3.57
C SER A 45 12.18 -5.60 -4.51
N LYS A 46 13.45 -5.48 -4.12
CA LYS A 46 14.54 -4.86 -4.90
C LYS A 46 14.25 -3.45 -5.41
N VAL A 47 13.44 -2.68 -4.68
CA VAL A 47 13.15 -1.28 -5.02
C VAL A 47 14.46 -0.48 -4.96
N PRO A 48 14.86 0.29 -5.99
CA PRO A 48 16.10 1.06 -5.96
C PRO A 48 16.14 2.09 -4.82
N LYS A 49 17.28 2.20 -4.10
CA LYS A 49 17.39 3.07 -2.92
C LYS A 49 17.00 4.52 -3.20
N GLY A 50 17.38 5.05 -4.37
CA GLY A 50 17.12 6.45 -4.75
C GLY A 50 15.64 6.81 -4.92
N ILE A 51 14.76 5.84 -5.16
CA ILE A 51 13.32 6.10 -5.29
C ILE A 51 12.53 5.76 -4.01
N ARG A 52 13.12 5.02 -3.07
CA ARG A 52 12.37 4.52 -1.88
C ARG A 52 11.80 5.65 -1.03
N ASP A 53 12.50 6.78 -0.92
CA ASP A 53 12.08 7.93 -0.12
C ASP A 53 11.05 8.82 -0.85
N SER A 54 10.96 8.71 -2.18
CA SER A 54 10.00 9.47 -3.00
C SER A 54 8.76 8.66 -3.39
N LEU A 55 8.69 7.38 -3.03
CA LEU A 55 7.50 6.56 -3.29
C LEU A 55 6.27 7.15 -2.60
N PRO A 56 5.20 7.45 -3.36
CA PRO A 56 3.93 7.84 -2.77
C PRO A 56 3.29 6.62 -2.10
N LEU A 57 2.89 6.79 -0.85
CA LEU A 57 2.21 5.80 -0.03
C LEU A 57 0.84 6.32 0.36
N LEU A 58 -0.16 5.46 0.25
CA LEU A 58 -1.42 5.64 0.95
C LEU A 58 -1.27 4.95 2.31
N ALA A 59 -1.41 5.70 3.39
CA ALA A 59 -1.15 5.21 4.74
C ALA A 59 -2.25 5.62 5.72
N ARG A 60 -2.41 4.84 6.79
CA ARG A 60 -3.25 5.16 7.95
C ARG A 60 -2.39 5.04 9.21
N GLY A 61 -2.02 6.17 9.80
CA GLY A 61 -1.09 6.18 10.93
C GLY A 61 0.26 5.56 10.53
N LYS A 62 0.64 4.42 11.13
CA LYS A 62 1.88 3.67 10.84
C LYS A 62 1.70 2.55 9.81
N GLU A 63 0.47 2.24 9.45
CA GLU A 63 0.15 1.17 8.52
C GLU A 63 0.10 1.71 7.09
N VAL A 64 0.81 1.05 6.19
CA VAL A 64 0.78 1.35 4.76
C VAL A 64 -0.33 0.54 4.12
N VAL A 65 -1.32 1.24 3.57
CA VAL A 65 -2.48 0.66 2.88
C VAL A 65 -2.12 0.28 1.44
N ALA A 66 -1.36 1.14 0.77
CA ALA A 66 -0.85 0.87 -0.57
C ALA A 66 0.45 1.64 -0.83
N ILE A 67 1.35 1.02 -1.58
CA ILE A 67 2.48 1.67 -2.21
C ILE A 67 2.01 2.00 -3.63
N VAL A 68 1.80 3.28 -3.92
CA VAL A 68 1.15 3.72 -5.15
C VAL A 68 1.94 3.21 -6.36
N GLY A 69 1.25 2.48 -7.22
CA GLY A 69 1.85 1.91 -8.42
C GLY A 69 2.69 0.65 -8.22
N VAL A 70 2.74 0.11 -6.99
CA VAL A 70 3.53 -1.09 -6.67
C VAL A 70 2.60 -2.19 -6.15
N GLU A 71 2.00 -2.01 -4.97
CA GLU A 71 1.21 -3.07 -4.34
C GLU A 71 0.27 -2.51 -3.25
N ILE A 72 -0.91 -3.12 -3.08
CA ILE A 72 -1.80 -2.90 -1.94
C ILE A 72 -1.42 -3.82 -0.77
N ALA A 73 -1.73 -3.43 0.46
CA ALA A 73 -1.55 -4.31 1.59
C ALA A 73 -2.64 -5.40 1.65
N HIS A 74 -2.27 -6.58 2.12
CA HIS A 74 -3.09 -7.79 2.20
C HIS A 74 -4.44 -7.62 2.90
N PRO A 75 -4.56 -6.86 4.01
CA PRO A 75 -5.85 -6.61 4.66
C PRO A 75 -6.84 -5.85 3.78
N TYR A 76 -6.36 -5.08 2.80
CA TYR A 76 -7.17 -4.19 1.97
C TYR A 76 -7.50 -4.79 0.60
N ARG A 77 -7.10 -6.04 0.34
CA ARG A 77 -7.41 -6.72 -0.91
C ARG A 77 -8.91 -6.83 -1.14
N LEU A 78 -9.32 -6.83 -2.40
CA LEU A 78 -10.67 -7.24 -2.75
C LEU A 78 -10.92 -8.70 -2.38
N LEU A 79 -12.11 -8.96 -1.86
CA LEU A 79 -12.61 -10.30 -1.62
C LEU A 79 -13.63 -10.63 -2.70
N GLN A 80 -13.82 -11.91 -3.01
CA GLN A 80 -14.85 -12.34 -3.98
C GLN A 80 -16.26 -11.93 -3.56
N THR A 81 -16.48 -11.72 -2.26
CA THR A 81 -17.75 -11.25 -1.69
C THR A 81 -17.93 -9.73 -1.74
N SER A 82 -16.91 -8.97 -2.13
CA SER A 82 -16.96 -7.50 -2.18
C SER A 82 -17.90 -7.04 -3.30
N LYS A 83 -19.02 -6.41 -2.93
CA LYS A 83 -19.98 -5.80 -3.90
C LYS A 83 -19.53 -4.44 -4.43
N ARG A 84 -18.54 -3.84 -3.79
CA ARG A 84 -18.00 -2.51 -4.10
C ARG A 84 -16.48 -2.59 -4.13
N ALA A 85 -15.86 -1.73 -4.93
CA ALA A 85 -14.42 -1.60 -5.00
C ALA A 85 -14.02 -0.12 -4.93
N LEU A 86 -12.93 0.17 -4.22
CA LEU A 86 -12.28 1.48 -4.23
C LEU A 86 -11.11 1.41 -5.21
N SER A 87 -11.06 2.32 -6.17
CA SER A 87 -9.93 2.43 -7.10
C SER A 87 -8.98 3.54 -6.65
N LEU A 88 -7.69 3.25 -6.66
CA LEU A 88 -6.61 4.21 -6.45
C LEU A 88 -5.83 4.34 -7.76
N GLN A 89 -5.83 5.54 -8.32
CA GLN A 89 -5.18 5.86 -9.59
C GLN A 89 -4.22 7.03 -9.41
N TRP A 90 -3.00 6.89 -9.94
CA TRP A 90 -2.06 7.98 -10.04
C TRP A 90 -2.19 8.62 -11.42
N ILE A 91 -2.85 9.77 -11.48
CA ILE A 91 -3.01 10.58 -12.68
C ILE A 91 -1.88 11.60 -12.70
N LYS A 92 -1.23 11.77 -13.85
CA LYS A 92 -0.12 12.71 -14.03
C LYS A 92 -0.62 14.08 -14.48
#